data_AF-A0A7W8NFY5-F1
#
_entry.id   AF-A0A7W8NFY5-F1
#
_cell.length_a   1.000
_cell.length_b   1.000
_cell.length_c   1.000
_cell.angle_alpha   90.00
_cell.angle_beta   90.00
_cell.angle_gamma   90.00
#
_symmetry.space_group_name_H-M   'P 1'
#
loop_
_entity.id
_entity.type
_entity.pdbx_description
1 polymer ?
#
loop_
_entity_poly.entity_id
_entity_poly.type
_entity_poly.pdbx_seq_one_letter_code
_entity_poly.pdbx_strand_id
1 'polypeptide(L)'
;MNSSPGLGERWAELVELYEYRVADTLQGRVPRSGRRALANLREELLSAPLESALYRRLLEADRQFRAYQKTLSRPQAASPLPPQQALWDVTPNSESEEAQAWHELHVLAWGDAARAALKSHLADWRREPELLSLRVLYAALENAERAGQAGLAGQITFAVPKLNDPLTALDNPQVLQVLMEAAVELLLQPGGSARLETALTQIQETPFPRHPDEDVLRAWVAAAEREQLAPQAKDTLIQALQTQFEPSSRDPRERPAIRQAARDLTEGLGPLLASDPQPTLVGVPNHSVLYAVQPNIALRAPDDGAADLVIYLPGAQGVRWRETDFHWQAIGHNWQLLAGNQVALLQPQADPLERGVTLKLPHTQFRAFVSGAYLLLRAQTSPHDELVRLVSLGRAVSLLLDPAESYAALRLGRAAAQLLRDGRVDSGSLTASSAAKYALASPTALMCFARKGAEALCAHLAPHNAQAILDTLRAAARPLGLTGTWDDRLAGAIDVAAHRWEDLPPPLKQSRVHLPVDGSGVCVELRDDPPLSLQFGARAITLRRDFRREWAVIMPGHAPMPLHDLTVARVPGFNVILARHGDWLAAAAQPTQEAEVNVG
;
A
#
# COMPACT_ATOMS: atom_id res chain seq x y z
N MET A 1 50.39 39.40 -18.29
CA MET A 1 50.33 38.18 -17.46
C MET A 1 50.42 38.61 -16.01
N ASN A 2 49.26 38.73 -15.35
CA ASN A 2 49.15 38.94 -13.92
C ASN A 2 48.24 37.84 -13.39
N SER A 3 48.79 36.98 -12.53
CA SER A 3 48.10 35.89 -11.86
C SER A 3 47.10 36.45 -10.86
N SER A 4 45.82 36.06 -10.96
CA SER A 4 44.81 36.43 -9.96
C SER A 4 45.15 35.80 -8.60
N PRO A 5 45.32 36.59 -7.52
CA PRO A 5 45.84 36.10 -6.24
C PRO A 5 44.90 35.15 -5.48
N GLY A 6 43.63 35.03 -5.86
CA GLY A 6 42.65 34.18 -5.15
C GLY A 6 42.63 32.69 -5.54
N LEU A 7 43.21 32.31 -6.68
CA LEU A 7 43.24 30.89 -7.08
C LEU A 7 44.35 30.12 -6.35
N GLY A 8 45.48 30.76 -6.05
CA GLY A 8 46.58 30.15 -5.29
C GLY A 8 46.19 29.83 -3.86
N GLU A 9 45.47 30.73 -3.19
CA GLU A 9 44.95 30.52 -1.83
C GLU A 9 43.93 29.39 -1.77
N ARG A 10 42.99 29.33 -2.74
CA ARG A 10 42.01 28.24 -2.83
C ARG A 10 42.69 26.87 -2.99
N TRP A 11 43.74 26.78 -3.79
CA TRP A 11 44.49 25.53 -3.95
C TRP A 11 45.29 25.16 -2.70
N ALA A 12 45.84 26.14 -1.99
CA ALA A 12 46.51 25.90 -0.71
C ALA A 12 45.55 25.36 0.35
N GLU A 13 44.35 25.92 0.46
CA GLU A 13 43.30 25.47 1.39
C GLU A 13 42.83 24.04 1.08
N LEU A 14 42.70 23.68 -0.20
CA LEU A 14 42.31 22.33 -0.59
C LEU A 14 43.41 21.30 -0.32
N VAL A 15 44.69 21.67 -0.49
CA VAL A 15 45.83 20.81 -0.11
C VAL A 15 45.88 20.64 1.42
N GLU A 16 45.66 21.69 2.20
CA GLU A 16 45.59 21.61 3.67
C GLU A 16 44.40 20.76 4.14
N LEU A 17 43.25 20.88 3.48
CA LEU A 17 42.10 20.04 3.74
C LEU A 17 42.39 18.57 3.42
N TYR A 18 43.15 18.29 2.36
CA TYR A 18 43.57 16.93 2.04
C TYR A 18 44.54 16.37 3.09
N GLU A 19 45.54 17.15 3.50
CA GLU A 19 46.48 16.78 4.58
C GLU A 19 45.75 16.48 5.89
N TYR A 20 44.83 17.35 6.29
CA TYR A 20 44.03 17.18 7.51
C TYR A 20 43.21 15.89 7.46
N ARG A 21 42.53 15.63 6.33
CA ARG A 21 41.70 14.42 6.17
C ARG A 21 42.53 13.14 6.10
N VAL A 22 43.71 13.18 5.50
CA VAL A 22 44.65 12.05 5.51
C VAL A 22 45.15 11.78 6.94
N ALA A 23 45.47 12.83 7.71
CA ALA A 23 45.87 12.71 9.11
C ALA A 23 44.74 12.12 9.98
N ASP A 24 43.49 12.59 9.80
CA ASP A 24 42.32 12.01 10.48
C ASP A 24 42.13 10.53 10.14
N THR A 25 42.35 10.17 8.87
CA THR A 25 42.20 8.79 8.41
C THR A 25 43.30 7.89 8.97
N LEU A 26 44.55 8.37 9.04
CA LEU A 26 45.68 7.67 9.68
C LEU A 26 45.45 7.44 11.17
N GLN A 27 44.71 8.33 11.84
CA GLN A 27 44.29 8.20 13.24
C GLN A 27 43.06 7.29 13.43
N GLY A 28 42.58 6.63 12.37
CA GLY A 28 41.46 5.69 12.43
C GLY A 28 40.07 6.34 12.49
N ARG A 29 39.98 7.66 12.28
CA ARG A 29 38.71 8.41 12.23
C ARG A 29 38.15 8.38 10.81
N VAL A 30 36.83 8.26 10.67
CA VAL A 30 36.16 8.34 9.37
C VAL A 30 35.92 9.82 9.05
N PRO A 31 36.49 10.38 7.96
CA PRO A 31 36.30 11.79 7.62
C PRO A 31 34.82 12.07 7.32
N ARG A 32 34.31 13.23 7.75
CA ARG A 32 32.88 13.61 7.76
C ARG A 32 32.15 13.49 6.41
N SER A 33 32.88 13.52 5.29
CA SER A 33 32.34 13.37 3.93
C SER A 33 32.52 11.95 3.35
N GLY A 34 32.91 10.98 4.18
CA GLY A 34 33.15 9.60 3.79
C GLY A 34 34.49 9.41 3.05
N ARG A 35 34.96 8.16 3.01
CA ARG A 35 36.23 7.79 2.36
C ARG A 35 36.24 8.08 0.85
N ARG A 36 35.06 8.15 0.22
CA ARG A 36 34.88 8.46 -1.20
C ARG A 36 35.15 9.94 -1.53
N ALA A 37 34.77 10.86 -0.64
CA ALA A 37 35.10 12.27 -0.82
C ALA A 37 36.59 12.58 -0.64
N LEU A 38 37.32 11.79 0.17
CA LEU A 38 38.78 11.87 0.26
C LEU A 38 39.46 11.39 -1.04
N ALA A 39 38.91 10.32 -1.65
CA ALA A 39 39.39 9.83 -2.95
C ALA A 39 39.12 10.83 -4.09
N ASN A 40 37.95 11.46 -4.11
CA ASN A 40 37.61 12.49 -5.10
C ASN A 40 38.48 13.75 -4.94
N LEU A 41 38.70 14.21 -3.69
CA LEU A 41 39.56 15.36 -3.40
C LEU A 41 41.03 15.10 -3.81
N ARG A 42 41.52 13.86 -3.62
CA ARG A 42 42.84 13.43 -4.08
C ARG A 42 42.97 13.53 -5.60
N GLU A 43 41.95 13.08 -6.33
CA GLU A 43 41.94 13.09 -7.79
C GLU A 43 41.88 14.52 -8.35
N GLU A 44 41.05 15.38 -7.73
CA GLU A 44 40.95 16.81 -8.05
C GLU A 44 42.30 17.51 -7.86
N LEU A 45 42.98 17.31 -6.73
CA LEU A 45 44.28 17.93 -6.44
C LEU A 45 45.44 17.43 -7.31
N LEU A 46 45.44 16.16 -7.72
CA LEU A 46 46.48 15.62 -8.62
C LEU A 46 46.35 16.14 -10.06
N SER A 47 45.15 16.56 -10.45
CA SER A 47 44.86 17.13 -11.77
C SER A 47 44.96 18.67 -11.82
N ALA A 48 45.10 19.32 -10.67
CA ALA A 48 45.15 20.77 -10.56
C ALA A 48 46.53 21.36 -10.94
N PRO A 49 46.59 22.58 -11.51
CA PRO A 49 47.84 23.26 -11.84
C PRO A 49 48.46 23.89 -10.58
N LEU A 50 49.00 23.05 -9.69
CA LEU A 50 49.55 23.45 -8.40
C LEU A 50 50.96 24.05 -8.53
N GLU A 51 51.25 25.05 -7.69
CA GLU A 51 52.61 25.56 -7.53
C GLU A 51 53.53 24.50 -6.91
N SER A 52 54.82 24.55 -7.25
CA SER A 52 55.79 23.48 -6.94
C SER A 52 55.98 23.19 -5.43
N ALA A 53 55.62 24.12 -4.55
CA ALA A 53 55.66 23.92 -3.11
C ALA A 53 54.43 23.13 -2.60
N LEU A 54 53.22 23.48 -3.09
CA LEU A 54 51.98 22.79 -2.75
C LEU A 54 51.92 21.39 -3.35
N TYR A 55 52.46 21.22 -4.55
CA TYR A 55 52.55 19.91 -5.19
C TYR A 55 53.43 18.91 -4.41
N ARG A 56 54.53 19.38 -3.79
CA ARG A 56 55.39 18.54 -2.93
C ARG A 56 54.67 18.10 -1.65
N ARG A 57 53.95 19.03 -1.01
CA ARG A 57 53.11 18.76 0.17
C ARG A 57 52.03 17.71 -0.10
N LEU A 58 51.33 17.84 -1.23
CA LEU A 58 50.33 16.87 -1.68
C LEU A 58 50.90 15.46 -1.82
N LEU A 59 52.09 15.31 -2.43
CA LEU A 59 52.71 14.00 -2.66
C LEU A 59 53.17 13.33 -1.35
N GLU A 60 53.58 14.10 -0.34
CA GLU A 60 53.95 13.56 0.98
C GLU A 60 52.73 13.01 1.72
N ALA A 61 51.62 13.76 1.74
CA ALA A 61 50.36 13.30 2.32
C ALA A 61 49.82 12.05 1.58
N ASP A 62 49.90 12.04 0.24
CA ASP A 62 49.45 10.89 -0.56
C ASP A 62 50.23 9.61 -0.25
N ARG A 63 51.53 9.74 0.02
CA ARG A 63 52.38 8.60 0.39
C ARG A 63 51.96 7.98 1.72
N GLN A 64 51.60 8.80 2.71
CA GLN A 64 51.15 8.33 4.02
C GLN A 64 49.77 7.65 3.92
N PHE A 65 48.84 8.24 3.16
CA PHE A 65 47.51 7.67 2.94
C PHE A 65 47.56 6.28 2.28
N ARG A 66 48.41 6.10 1.26
CA ARG A 66 48.61 4.81 0.59
C ARG A 66 49.23 3.76 1.52
N ALA A 67 50.10 4.15 2.46
CA ALA A 67 50.68 3.22 3.43
C ALA A 67 49.62 2.69 4.43
N TYR A 68 48.68 3.54 4.84
CA TYR A 68 47.56 3.17 5.71
C TYR A 68 46.52 2.27 5.07
N GLN A 69 46.23 2.46 3.79
CA GLN A 69 45.34 1.54 3.07
C GLN A 69 45.90 0.11 3.03
N LYS A 70 47.23 -0.05 3.02
CA LYS A 70 47.88 -1.36 3.08
C LYS A 70 47.80 -2.02 4.46
N THR A 71 47.65 -1.27 5.57
CA THR A 71 47.55 -1.82 6.93
C THR A 71 46.14 -2.25 7.33
N LEU A 72 45.10 -1.61 6.77
CA LEU A 72 43.68 -1.96 7.03
C LEU A 72 43.24 -3.32 6.49
N SER A 73 44.04 -3.97 5.63
CA SER A 73 43.68 -5.25 4.97
C SER A 73 44.14 -6.51 5.75
N ARG A 74 44.35 -6.43 7.08
CA ARG A 74 44.84 -7.54 7.93
C ARG A 74 43.85 -7.85 9.09
N PRO A 75 43.39 -9.10 9.35
CA PRO A 75 42.29 -9.36 10.31
C PRO A 75 42.68 -9.78 11.76
N GLN A 76 41.76 -9.46 12.71
CA GLN A 76 41.46 -10.01 14.09
C GLN A 76 42.32 -9.60 15.32
N ALA A 77 41.86 -9.56 16.59
CA ALA A 77 40.82 -10.33 17.34
C ALA A 77 40.15 -9.55 18.52
N ALA A 78 39.14 -10.14 19.21
CA ALA A 78 38.18 -9.51 20.14
C ALA A 78 38.27 -9.90 21.65
N SER A 79 37.50 -9.15 22.50
CA SER A 79 36.92 -9.42 23.85
C SER A 79 37.72 -9.00 25.13
N PRO A 80 37.10 -8.87 26.34
CA PRO A 80 35.75 -8.40 26.76
C PRO A 80 35.74 -7.43 28.02
N LEU A 81 34.55 -6.90 28.39
CA LEU A 81 34.24 -6.01 29.55
C LEU A 81 34.07 -6.75 30.90
N PRO A 82 34.14 -6.06 32.08
CA PRO A 82 32.96 -5.90 32.97
C PRO A 82 32.99 -4.61 33.88
N PRO A 83 32.15 -4.39 34.93
CA PRO A 83 30.74 -3.92 34.84
C PRO A 83 30.33 -2.84 35.91
N GLN A 84 29.03 -2.48 35.94
CA GLN A 84 28.20 -1.88 37.04
C GLN A 84 28.42 -0.39 37.41
N GLN A 85 27.49 0.44 37.90
CA GLN A 85 26.03 0.49 38.18
C GLN A 85 25.75 1.95 38.67
N ALA A 86 24.58 2.55 38.42
CA ALA A 86 23.88 3.45 39.37
C ALA A 86 22.50 3.87 38.84
N LEU A 87 21.51 3.77 39.74
CA LEU A 87 20.11 4.18 39.58
C LEU A 87 19.90 5.70 39.74
N TRP A 88 18.81 6.18 39.12
CA TRP A 88 18.10 7.47 39.28
C TRP A 88 18.61 8.66 38.46
N ASP A 89 18.14 8.73 37.21
CA ASP A 89 17.63 9.96 36.61
C ASP A 89 16.49 9.58 35.65
N VAL A 90 15.24 9.89 36.03
CA VAL A 90 14.12 9.87 35.08
C VAL A 90 14.27 11.10 34.20
N THR A 91 15.06 10.95 33.16
CA THR A 91 14.91 11.75 31.94
C THR A 91 13.70 11.19 31.17
N PRO A 92 12.81 12.02 30.60
CA PRO A 92 11.86 11.55 29.61
C PRO A 92 12.64 11.32 28.31
N ASN A 93 13.48 10.27 28.28
CA ASN A 93 14.25 9.88 27.12
C ASN A 93 14.56 8.39 27.18
N SER A 94 13.53 7.60 26.89
CA SER A 94 13.64 6.46 26.00
C SER A 94 12.21 6.10 25.63
N GLU A 95 11.84 6.27 24.36
CA GLU A 95 10.77 5.43 23.83
C GLU A 95 11.16 3.99 24.17
N SER A 96 10.26 3.25 24.82
CA SER A 96 10.48 1.82 25.06
C SER A 96 10.87 1.18 23.72
N GLU A 97 11.84 0.26 23.71
CA GLU A 97 12.19 -0.52 22.51
C GLU A 97 10.92 -1.12 21.86
N GLU A 98 9.95 -1.48 22.68
CA GLU A 98 8.61 -1.94 22.28
C GLU A 98 7.80 -0.87 21.53
N ALA A 99 7.86 0.40 21.96
CA ALA A 99 7.18 1.50 21.29
C ALA A 99 7.81 1.84 19.94
N GLN A 100 9.14 1.83 19.88
CA GLN A 100 9.87 2.02 18.64
C GLN A 100 9.58 0.87 17.66
N ALA A 101 9.62 -0.38 18.12
CA ALA A 101 9.33 -1.54 17.29
C ALA A 101 7.87 -1.55 16.81
N TRP A 102 6.91 -1.21 17.68
CA TRP A 102 5.50 -1.07 17.29
C TRP A 102 5.34 -0.05 16.17
N HIS A 103 5.92 1.15 16.34
CA HIS A 103 5.81 2.22 15.35
C HIS A 103 6.46 1.81 14.03
N GLU A 104 7.67 1.26 14.07
CA GLU A 104 8.38 0.81 12.88
C GLU A 104 7.62 -0.30 12.13
N LEU A 105 7.03 -1.27 12.83
CA LEU A 105 6.23 -2.31 12.21
C LEU A 105 5.03 -1.75 11.43
N HIS A 106 4.35 -0.75 11.99
CA HIS A 106 3.25 -0.10 11.30
C HIS A 106 3.70 0.78 10.13
N VAL A 107 4.85 1.45 10.24
CA VAL A 107 5.48 2.18 9.12
C VAL A 107 5.86 1.22 7.99
N LEU A 108 6.45 0.06 8.29
CA LEU A 108 6.76 -0.97 7.30
C LEU A 108 5.50 -1.50 6.61
N ALA A 109 4.46 -1.79 7.39
CA ALA A 109 3.20 -2.30 6.86
C ALA A 109 2.45 -1.25 6.03
N TRP A 110 2.53 0.02 6.40
CA TRP A 110 2.02 1.15 5.61
C TRP A 110 2.85 1.34 4.33
N GLY A 111 4.18 1.26 4.38
CA GLY A 111 5.05 1.38 3.21
C GLY A 111 4.82 0.28 2.17
N ASP A 112 4.47 -0.95 2.59
CA ASP A 112 4.04 -2.02 1.68
C ASP A 112 2.74 -1.67 0.95
N ALA A 113 1.76 -1.09 1.67
CA ALA A 113 0.51 -0.60 1.08
C ALA A 113 0.76 0.60 0.15
N ALA A 114 1.64 1.53 0.53
CA ALA A 114 2.08 2.66 -0.28
C ALA A 114 2.71 2.20 -1.59
N ARG A 115 3.60 1.21 -1.53
CA ARG A 115 4.21 0.59 -2.72
C ARG A 115 3.15 0.01 -3.66
N ALA A 116 2.16 -0.71 -3.12
CA ALA A 116 1.09 -1.29 -3.93
C ALA A 116 0.22 -0.19 -4.59
N ALA A 117 -0.12 0.87 -3.86
CA ALA A 117 -0.88 2.01 -4.37
C ALA A 117 -0.11 2.76 -5.48
N LEU A 118 1.15 3.12 -5.22
CA LEU A 118 2.02 3.79 -6.19
C LEU A 118 2.21 2.97 -7.46
N LYS A 119 2.37 1.64 -7.36
CA LYS A 119 2.44 0.75 -8.53
C LYS A 119 1.18 0.83 -9.39
N SER A 120 0.00 0.94 -8.76
CA SER A 120 -1.26 1.12 -9.49
C SER A 120 -1.27 2.46 -10.22
N HIS A 121 -0.95 3.55 -9.52
CA HIS A 121 -0.94 4.89 -10.11
C HIS A 121 0.07 5.05 -11.24
N LEU A 122 1.28 4.50 -11.09
CA LEU A 122 2.32 4.54 -12.12
C LEU A 122 1.87 3.91 -13.45
N ALA A 123 1.04 2.86 -13.39
CA ALA A 123 0.50 2.24 -14.58
C ALA A 123 -0.42 3.18 -15.37
N ASP A 124 -1.13 4.07 -14.68
CA ASP A 124 -2.02 5.06 -15.27
C ASP A 124 -1.24 6.28 -15.75
N TRP A 125 -0.33 6.81 -14.93
CA TRP A 125 0.52 7.95 -15.29
C TRP A 125 1.43 7.67 -16.50
N ARG A 126 1.83 6.42 -16.71
CA ARG A 126 2.58 6.02 -17.90
C ARG A 126 1.78 6.17 -19.20
N ARG A 127 0.45 6.13 -19.13
CA ARG A 127 -0.44 6.29 -20.30
C ARG A 127 -0.83 7.75 -20.53
N GLU A 128 -0.49 8.65 -19.62
CA GLU A 128 -0.81 10.07 -19.75
C GLU A 128 -0.02 10.73 -20.88
N PRO A 129 -0.64 11.65 -21.64
CA PRO A 129 0.09 12.44 -22.61
C PRO A 129 1.17 13.27 -21.90
N GLU A 130 2.34 13.37 -22.54
CA GLU A 130 3.49 14.15 -22.06
C GLU A 130 4.04 13.78 -20.67
N LEU A 131 3.58 12.65 -20.09
CA LEU A 131 4.05 12.08 -18.82
C LEU A 131 4.05 13.10 -17.66
N LEU A 132 3.08 14.01 -17.63
CA LEU A 132 3.06 15.16 -16.72
C LEU A 132 3.17 14.75 -15.26
N SER A 133 2.36 13.77 -14.82
CA SER A 133 2.39 13.28 -13.44
C SER A 133 3.74 12.66 -13.07
N LEU A 134 4.36 11.90 -13.97
CA LEU A 134 5.67 11.30 -13.73
C LEU A 134 6.78 12.34 -13.61
N ARG A 135 6.73 13.38 -14.45
CA ARG A 135 7.70 14.48 -14.44
C ARG A 135 7.58 15.31 -13.16
N VAL A 136 6.35 15.57 -12.71
CA VAL A 136 6.09 16.24 -11.43
C VAL A 136 6.55 15.39 -10.26
N LEU A 137 6.21 14.10 -10.23
CA LEU A 137 6.61 13.19 -9.15
C LEU A 137 8.14 13.11 -9.05
N TYR A 138 8.84 12.97 -10.17
CA TYR A 138 10.31 12.97 -10.20
C TYR A 138 10.89 14.23 -9.55
N ALA A 139 10.43 15.41 -9.96
CA ALA A 139 10.90 16.67 -9.38
C ALA A 139 10.50 16.84 -7.92
N ALA A 140 9.32 16.34 -7.51
CA ALA A 140 8.86 16.41 -6.13
C ALA A 140 9.73 15.53 -5.22
N LEU A 141 10.05 14.32 -5.67
CA LEU A 141 10.95 13.40 -4.97
C LEU A 141 12.35 14.02 -4.80
N GLU A 142 12.93 14.51 -5.88
CA GLU A 142 14.22 15.21 -5.90
C GLU A 142 14.26 16.41 -4.93
N ASN A 143 13.17 17.17 -4.85
CA ASN A 143 13.05 18.30 -3.93
C ASN A 143 12.90 17.85 -2.47
N ALA A 144 12.10 16.82 -2.23
CA ALA A 144 11.87 16.27 -0.90
C ALA A 144 13.13 15.60 -0.32
N GLU A 145 13.92 14.92 -1.16
CA GLU A 145 15.22 14.35 -0.78
C GLU A 145 16.24 15.45 -0.43
N ARG A 146 16.37 16.50 -1.26
CA ARG A 146 17.25 17.65 -0.95
C ARG A 146 16.87 18.32 0.36
N ALA A 147 15.58 18.45 0.66
CA ALA A 147 15.11 19.01 1.92
C ALA A 147 15.49 18.13 3.14
N GLY A 148 15.64 16.82 2.95
CA GLY A 148 16.08 15.88 4.01
C GLY A 148 17.59 15.82 4.23
N GLN A 149 18.41 16.35 3.31
CA GLN A 149 19.87 16.26 3.37
C GLN A 149 20.50 17.50 4.03
N ALA A 150 21.32 17.26 5.05
CA ALA A 150 22.04 18.32 5.77
C ALA A 150 23.00 19.07 4.82
N GLY A 151 22.79 20.38 4.65
CA GLY A 151 23.58 21.25 3.76
C GLY A 151 22.97 21.48 2.37
N LEU A 152 21.91 20.76 2.01
CA LEU A 152 21.14 21.00 0.77
C LEU A 152 19.74 21.59 1.05
N ALA A 153 19.29 21.56 2.31
CA ALA A 153 18.08 22.22 2.74
C ALA A 153 18.11 23.73 2.43
N GLY A 154 17.14 24.23 1.67
CA GLY A 154 17.05 25.64 1.24
C GLY A 154 17.83 25.98 -0.04
N GLN A 155 18.41 24.99 -0.72
CA GLN A 155 18.93 25.18 -2.08
C GLN A 155 17.79 25.36 -3.10
N ILE A 156 18.16 25.81 -4.29
CA ILE A 156 17.22 26.06 -5.39
C ILE A 156 16.50 24.76 -5.73
N THR A 157 15.17 24.83 -5.78
CA THR A 157 14.33 23.68 -6.08
C THR A 157 14.65 23.14 -7.47
N PHE A 158 14.63 21.82 -7.60
CA PHE A 158 14.74 21.12 -8.85
C PHE A 158 13.52 21.43 -9.73
N ALA A 159 13.79 21.93 -10.94
CA ALA A 159 12.75 22.24 -11.91
C ALA A 159 12.17 20.97 -12.53
N VAL A 160 10.88 20.98 -12.87
CA VAL A 160 10.26 19.83 -13.54
C VAL A 160 10.99 19.53 -14.86
N PRO A 161 11.46 18.29 -15.11
CA PRO A 161 12.26 17.96 -16.30
C PRO A 161 11.44 18.12 -17.59
N LYS A 162 12.10 18.27 -18.74
CA LYS A 162 11.42 18.36 -20.04
C LYS A 162 10.83 17.02 -20.46
N LEU A 163 9.88 17.04 -21.40
CA LEU A 163 9.42 15.82 -22.05
C LEU A 163 10.61 15.18 -22.79
N ASN A 164 10.83 13.88 -22.58
CA ASN A 164 11.94 13.10 -23.15
C ASN A 164 13.33 13.63 -22.75
N ASP A 165 13.48 14.22 -21.57
CA ASP A 165 14.79 14.59 -21.04
C ASP A 165 15.65 13.31 -20.89
N PRO A 166 16.75 13.18 -21.66
CA PRO A 166 17.55 11.95 -21.72
C PRO A 166 18.22 11.60 -20.38
N LEU A 167 18.36 12.58 -19.48
CA LEU A 167 18.91 12.34 -18.14
C LEU A 167 17.89 11.72 -17.19
N THR A 168 16.59 11.87 -17.48
CA THR A 168 15.51 11.31 -16.66
C THR A 168 14.84 10.08 -17.27
N ALA A 169 14.74 9.97 -18.59
CA ALA A 169 14.25 8.79 -19.32
C ALA A 169 12.97 8.14 -18.71
N LEU A 170 11.97 8.97 -18.39
CA LEU A 170 10.73 8.54 -17.69
C LEU A 170 9.80 7.64 -18.54
N ASP A 171 10.10 7.43 -19.82
CA ASP A 171 9.45 6.45 -20.69
C ASP A 171 9.98 5.02 -20.47
N ASN A 172 11.15 4.89 -19.84
CA ASN A 172 11.82 3.63 -19.57
C ASN A 172 11.21 2.93 -18.33
N PRO A 173 10.69 1.69 -18.46
CA PRO A 173 10.05 0.98 -17.35
C PRO A 173 10.99 0.67 -16.18
N GLN A 174 12.30 0.47 -16.43
CA GLN A 174 13.28 0.26 -15.36
C GLN A 174 13.46 1.54 -14.52
N VAL A 175 13.48 2.72 -15.15
CA VAL A 175 13.58 3.99 -14.44
C VAL A 175 12.33 4.26 -13.59
N LEU A 176 11.16 3.92 -14.12
CA LEU A 176 9.90 4.04 -13.36
C LEU A 176 9.87 3.12 -12.13
N GLN A 177 10.46 1.94 -12.22
CA GLN A 177 10.61 1.07 -11.05
C GLN A 177 11.52 1.70 -9.98
N VAL A 178 12.67 2.25 -10.39
CA VAL A 178 13.59 2.94 -9.47
C VAL A 178 12.91 4.17 -8.84
N LEU A 179 12.17 4.95 -9.63
CA LEU A 179 11.40 6.10 -9.14
C LEU A 179 10.35 5.69 -8.09
N MET A 180 9.66 4.58 -8.32
CA MET A 180 8.70 4.02 -7.36
C MET A 180 9.38 3.61 -6.06
N GLU A 181 10.50 2.88 -6.16
CA GLU A 181 11.25 2.39 -5.01
C GLU A 181 11.79 3.56 -4.19
N ALA A 182 12.39 4.57 -4.84
CA ALA A 182 12.86 5.79 -4.19
C ALA A 182 11.73 6.60 -3.53
N ALA A 183 10.55 6.69 -4.15
CA ALA A 183 9.39 7.31 -3.53
C ALA A 183 8.97 6.57 -2.25
N VAL A 184 8.92 5.23 -2.26
CA VAL A 184 8.61 4.43 -1.06
C VAL A 184 9.71 4.57 0.00
N GLU A 185 10.98 4.60 -0.39
CA GLU A 185 12.10 4.82 0.53
C GLU A 185 11.99 6.19 1.21
N LEU A 186 11.69 7.25 0.46
CA LEU A 186 11.45 8.58 1.03
C LEU A 186 10.30 8.52 2.04
N LEU A 187 9.18 7.88 1.69
CA LEU A 187 8.01 7.78 2.56
C LEU A 187 8.31 7.03 3.87
N LEU A 188 9.16 6.01 3.83
CA LEU A 188 9.59 5.28 5.03
C LEU A 188 10.55 6.07 5.94
N GLN A 189 11.11 7.18 5.47
CA GLN A 189 11.96 8.04 6.30
C GLN A 189 11.12 8.91 7.25
N PRO A 190 11.66 9.28 8.43
CA PRO A 190 10.99 10.20 9.34
C PRO A 190 10.63 11.52 8.64
N GLY A 191 9.34 11.87 8.63
CA GLY A 191 8.81 13.07 8.00
C GLY A 191 8.84 13.07 6.46
N GLY A 192 9.05 11.92 5.83
CA GLY A 192 9.09 11.76 4.37
C GLY A 192 7.82 12.23 3.67
N SER A 193 6.65 11.82 4.18
CA SER A 193 5.33 12.22 3.67
C SER A 193 5.16 13.74 3.65
N ALA A 194 5.46 14.41 4.77
CA ALA A 194 5.37 15.86 4.88
C ALA A 194 6.34 16.59 3.92
N ARG A 195 7.55 16.04 3.72
CA ARG A 195 8.51 16.58 2.74
C ARG A 195 7.97 16.45 1.31
N LEU A 196 7.38 15.31 0.95
CA LEU A 196 6.80 15.10 -0.37
C LEU A 196 5.61 16.03 -0.64
N GLU A 197 4.69 16.17 0.32
CA GLU A 197 3.56 17.12 0.23
C GLU A 197 4.04 18.56 0.04
N THR A 198 5.05 18.95 0.81
CA THR A 198 5.66 20.28 0.70
C THR A 198 6.29 20.48 -0.68
N ALA A 199 7.00 19.48 -1.21
CA ALA A 199 7.62 19.55 -2.53
C ALA A 199 6.59 19.63 -3.67
N LEU A 200 5.50 18.87 -3.60
CA LEU A 200 4.38 18.96 -4.55
C LEU A 200 3.74 20.34 -4.54
N THR A 201 3.52 20.91 -3.35
CA THR A 201 3.00 22.27 -3.18
C THR A 201 3.95 23.31 -3.79
N GLN A 202 5.26 23.18 -3.57
CA GLN A 202 6.27 24.08 -4.15
C GLN A 202 6.28 24.02 -5.68
N ILE A 203 6.16 22.83 -6.27
CA ILE A 203 6.08 22.67 -7.73
C ILE A 203 4.80 23.27 -8.29
N GLN A 204 3.66 23.11 -7.60
CA GLN A 204 2.42 23.75 -8.00
C GLN A 204 2.57 25.28 -8.04
N GLU A 205 3.24 25.90 -7.07
CA GLU A 205 3.46 27.34 -7.08
C GLU A 205 4.49 27.76 -8.14
N THR A 206 5.64 27.10 -8.17
CA THR A 206 6.77 27.46 -9.03
C THR A 206 7.37 26.23 -9.74
N PRO A 207 6.78 25.76 -10.86
CA PRO A 207 7.27 24.57 -11.57
C PRO A 207 8.69 24.69 -12.13
N PHE A 208 9.06 25.93 -12.51
CA PHE A 208 10.33 26.30 -13.12
C PHE A 208 10.94 27.44 -12.30
N PRO A 209 11.63 27.12 -11.19
CA PRO A 209 12.35 28.09 -10.40
C PRO A 209 13.43 28.77 -11.25
N ARG A 210 13.72 30.03 -10.95
CA ARG A 210 14.76 30.79 -11.65
C ARG A 210 16.12 30.16 -11.37
N HIS A 211 16.92 29.97 -12.41
CA HIS A 211 18.30 29.52 -12.26
C HIS A 211 19.14 30.65 -11.64
N PRO A 212 20.11 30.37 -10.74
CA PRO A 212 20.91 31.44 -10.12
C PRO A 212 21.70 32.24 -11.16
N ASP A 213 22.09 31.60 -12.26
CA ASP A 213 22.81 32.24 -13.36
C ASP A 213 21.90 33.02 -14.32
N GLU A 214 20.56 32.97 -14.21
CA GLU A 214 19.68 33.79 -15.05
C GLU A 214 19.87 35.29 -14.81
N ASP A 215 20.15 35.68 -13.56
CA ASP A 215 20.40 37.09 -13.21
C ASP A 215 21.79 37.53 -13.66
N VAL A 216 22.77 36.61 -13.65
CA VAL A 216 24.12 36.83 -14.20
C VAL A 216 24.05 36.97 -15.73
N LEU A 217 23.32 36.08 -16.41
CA LEU A 217 23.08 36.17 -17.84
C LEU A 217 22.35 37.47 -18.22
N ARG A 218 21.31 37.85 -17.48
CA ARG A 218 20.63 39.16 -17.69
C ARG A 218 21.58 40.32 -17.49
N ALA A 219 22.46 40.25 -16.48
CA ALA A 219 23.47 41.28 -16.24
C ALA A 219 24.50 41.34 -17.39
N TRP A 220 24.93 40.19 -17.93
CA TRP A 220 25.86 40.12 -19.05
C TRP A 220 25.23 40.58 -20.37
N VAL A 221 23.97 40.23 -20.64
CA VAL A 221 23.23 40.74 -21.79
C VAL A 221 23.04 42.25 -21.67
N ALA A 222 22.63 42.77 -20.50
CA ALA A 222 22.52 44.21 -20.26
C ALA A 222 23.87 44.95 -20.34
N ALA A 223 24.98 44.28 -20.01
CA ALA A 223 26.32 44.83 -20.17
C ALA A 223 26.73 44.88 -21.65
N ALA A 224 26.55 43.79 -22.39
CA ALA A 224 26.76 43.73 -23.84
C ALA A 224 25.86 44.75 -24.58
N GLU A 225 24.67 45.02 -24.05
CA GLU A 225 23.76 46.04 -24.59
C GLU A 225 24.29 47.48 -24.46
N ARG A 226 25.13 47.75 -23.46
CA ARG A 226 25.70 49.07 -23.19
C ARG A 226 27.07 49.28 -23.83
N GLU A 227 27.67 48.21 -24.33
CA GLU A 227 29.00 48.24 -24.92
C GLU A 227 28.97 48.88 -26.32
N GLN A 228 29.97 49.73 -26.63
CA GLN A 228 30.06 50.43 -27.91
C GLN A 228 30.65 49.52 -28.99
N LEU A 229 29.88 48.50 -29.36
CA LEU A 229 30.20 47.58 -30.46
C LEU A 229 29.42 47.95 -31.72
N ALA A 230 29.95 47.56 -32.88
CA ALA A 230 29.19 47.61 -34.13
C ALA A 230 27.91 46.75 -34.00
N PRO A 231 26.76 47.16 -34.57
CA PRO A 231 25.47 46.50 -34.34
C PRO A 231 25.50 44.98 -34.57
N GLN A 232 26.12 44.53 -35.66
CA GLN A 232 26.26 43.09 -35.96
C GLN A 232 27.11 42.34 -34.92
N ALA A 233 28.19 42.92 -34.42
CA ALA A 233 29.04 42.29 -33.41
C ALA A 233 28.34 42.18 -32.06
N LYS A 234 27.53 43.19 -31.72
CA LYS A 234 26.68 43.22 -30.54
C LYS A 234 25.61 42.15 -30.59
N ASP A 235 24.89 42.05 -31.71
CA ASP A 235 23.87 41.01 -31.91
C ASP A 235 24.49 39.62 -31.85
N THR A 236 25.67 39.43 -32.44
CA THR A 236 26.41 38.15 -32.38
C THR A 236 26.83 37.80 -30.96
N LEU A 237 27.29 38.77 -30.17
CA LEU A 237 27.67 38.56 -28.77
C LEU A 237 26.46 38.22 -27.89
N ILE A 238 25.35 38.95 -28.03
CA ILE A 238 24.10 38.68 -27.31
C ILE A 238 23.58 37.28 -27.68
N GLN A 239 23.61 36.93 -28.97
CA GLN A 239 23.18 35.62 -29.45
C GLN A 239 24.08 34.51 -28.90
N ALA A 240 25.40 34.71 -28.87
CA ALA A 240 26.36 33.78 -28.29
C ALA A 240 26.11 33.56 -26.79
N LEU A 241 25.93 34.64 -26.01
CA LEU A 241 25.60 34.58 -24.58
C LEU A 241 24.28 33.84 -24.34
N GLN A 242 23.28 34.06 -25.18
CA GLN A 242 21.99 33.36 -25.09
C GLN A 242 22.12 31.87 -25.43
N THR A 243 22.84 31.49 -26.50
CA THR A 243 23.06 30.08 -26.85
C THR A 243 23.92 29.32 -25.84
N GLN A 244 24.85 29.99 -25.15
CA GLN A 244 25.73 29.37 -24.16
C GLN A 244 24.98 29.02 -22.87
N PHE A 245 23.90 29.74 -22.56
CA PHE A 245 23.11 29.56 -21.34
C PHE A 245 21.68 29.12 -21.60
N GLU A 246 21.29 28.85 -22.85
CA GLU A 246 19.90 28.70 -23.27
C GLU A 246 19.18 27.59 -22.47
N PRO A 247 18.27 27.94 -21.53
CA PRO A 247 17.25 27.00 -21.12
C PRO A 247 16.27 27.00 -22.29
N SER A 248 16.31 25.95 -23.14
CA SER A 248 15.47 25.88 -24.34
C SER A 248 14.05 26.35 -24.03
N SER A 249 13.53 27.30 -24.80
CA SER A 249 12.26 27.97 -24.55
C SER A 249 11.17 26.93 -24.29
N ARG A 250 10.67 26.91 -23.04
CA ARG A 250 9.58 26.00 -22.66
C ARG A 250 8.26 26.54 -23.18
N ASP A 251 7.36 25.64 -23.59
CA ASP A 251 6.03 26.04 -24.03
C ASP A 251 5.30 26.75 -22.88
N PRO A 252 4.79 27.98 -23.06
CA PRO A 252 4.00 28.68 -22.05
C PRO A 252 2.81 27.86 -21.50
N ARG A 253 2.26 26.94 -22.29
CA ARG A 253 1.15 26.04 -21.90
C ARG A 253 1.56 24.95 -20.92
N GLU A 254 2.85 24.63 -20.86
CA GLU A 254 3.41 23.60 -19.99
C GLU A 254 3.23 23.95 -18.50
N ARG A 255 3.35 25.24 -18.15
CA ARG A 255 3.20 25.71 -16.76
C ARG A 255 1.82 25.40 -16.18
N PRO A 256 0.69 25.85 -16.78
CA PRO A 256 -0.64 25.48 -16.29
C PRO A 256 -0.86 23.97 -16.19
N ALA A 257 -0.41 23.19 -17.18
CA ALA A 257 -0.58 21.74 -17.20
C ALA A 257 0.17 21.05 -16.05
N ILE A 258 1.42 21.43 -15.80
CA ILE A 258 2.22 20.91 -14.68
C ILE A 258 1.61 21.27 -13.32
N ARG A 259 1.10 22.50 -13.17
CA ARG A 259 0.43 22.91 -11.93
C ARG A 259 -0.82 22.08 -11.66
N GLN A 260 -1.58 21.76 -12.71
CA GLN A 260 -2.74 20.89 -12.57
C GLN A 260 -2.30 19.46 -12.21
N ALA A 261 -1.30 18.90 -12.88
CA ALA A 261 -0.77 17.58 -12.55
C ALA A 261 -0.25 17.49 -11.10
N ALA A 262 0.40 18.55 -10.58
CA ALA A 262 0.81 18.61 -9.17
C ALA A 262 -0.37 18.60 -8.19
N ARG A 263 -1.47 19.28 -8.53
CA ARG A 263 -2.72 19.22 -7.75
C ARG A 263 -3.33 17.83 -7.80
N ASP A 264 -3.47 17.26 -8.99
CA ASP A 264 -4.06 15.94 -9.20
C ASP A 264 -3.25 14.85 -8.46
N LEU A 265 -1.92 14.96 -8.46
CA LEU A 265 -1.04 14.11 -7.65
C LEU A 265 -1.24 14.31 -6.15
N THR A 266 -1.39 15.54 -5.68
CA THR A 266 -1.62 15.84 -4.26
C THR A 266 -2.98 15.30 -3.81
N GLU A 267 -4.03 15.45 -4.64
CA GLU A 267 -5.35 14.88 -4.37
C GLU A 267 -5.34 13.34 -4.43
N GLY A 268 -4.65 12.77 -5.42
CA GLY A 268 -4.55 11.32 -5.61
C GLY A 268 -3.73 10.62 -4.52
N LEU A 269 -2.60 11.21 -4.10
CA LEU A 269 -1.75 10.67 -3.05
C LEU A 269 -2.18 11.10 -1.64
N GLY A 270 -3.01 12.14 -1.50
CA GLY A 270 -3.45 12.68 -0.22
C GLY A 270 -3.99 11.63 0.77
N PRO A 271 -4.88 10.70 0.37
CA PRO A 271 -5.34 9.63 1.26
C PRO A 271 -4.21 8.71 1.75
N LEU A 272 -3.21 8.45 0.89
CA LEU A 272 -2.05 7.64 1.25
C LEU A 272 -1.15 8.38 2.25
N LEU A 273 -0.83 9.64 1.98
CA LEU A 273 0.06 10.45 2.81
C LEU A 273 -0.58 10.80 4.17
N ALA A 274 -1.89 11.04 4.20
CA ALA A 274 -2.63 11.25 5.44
C ALA A 274 -2.73 9.99 6.33
N SER A 275 -2.51 8.80 5.75
CA SER A 275 -2.50 7.53 6.49
C SER A 275 -1.14 7.14 7.07
N ASP A 276 -0.12 7.99 6.91
CA ASP A 276 1.22 7.81 7.45
C ASP A 276 1.19 7.64 8.99
N PRO A 277 1.63 6.50 9.55
CA PRO A 277 1.65 6.27 10.98
C PRO A 277 2.48 7.34 11.68
N GLN A 278 1.85 8.17 12.50
CA GLN A 278 2.56 9.17 13.29
C GLN A 278 3.07 8.56 14.59
N PRO A 279 4.27 8.98 15.08
CA PRO A 279 4.73 8.59 16.40
C PRO A 279 3.74 9.13 17.44
N THR A 280 2.99 8.23 18.09
CA THR A 280 2.00 8.61 19.08
C THR A 280 2.67 8.92 20.41
N LEU A 281 2.40 10.11 20.97
CA LEU A 281 2.84 10.51 22.31
C LEU A 281 2.38 9.54 23.43
N VAL A 282 1.37 8.71 23.15
CA VAL A 282 0.74 7.76 24.10
C VAL A 282 1.50 6.42 24.19
N GLY A 283 2.54 6.20 23.38
CA GLY A 283 3.25 4.91 23.35
C GLY A 283 2.40 3.78 22.77
N VAL A 284 2.72 2.53 23.11
CA VAL A 284 2.02 1.34 22.59
C VAL A 284 0.61 1.24 23.17
N PRO A 285 -0.43 1.03 22.35
CA PRO A 285 -1.80 0.86 22.84
C PRO A 285 -1.93 -0.31 23.83
N ASN A 286 -2.80 -0.17 24.83
CA ASN A 286 -3.08 -1.25 25.78
C ASN A 286 -3.66 -2.47 25.05
N HIS A 287 -3.30 -3.67 25.51
CA HIS A 287 -3.79 -4.94 24.96
C HIS A 287 -3.60 -5.09 23.45
N SER A 288 -2.49 -4.61 22.89
CA SER A 288 -2.24 -4.61 21.44
C SER A 288 -1.15 -5.57 20.98
N VAL A 289 -0.28 -6.04 21.89
CA VAL A 289 0.85 -6.91 21.54
C VAL A 289 0.69 -8.26 22.25
N LEU A 290 0.64 -9.33 21.48
CA LEU A 290 0.58 -10.69 22.00
C LEU A 290 1.91 -11.08 22.64
N TYR A 291 1.84 -11.68 23.83
CA TYR A 291 2.99 -12.07 24.64
C TYR A 291 3.91 -10.92 25.07
N ALA A 292 3.41 -9.68 25.06
CA ALA A 292 4.18 -8.51 25.51
C ALA A 292 4.77 -8.69 26.91
N VAL A 293 5.94 -8.07 27.15
CA VAL A 293 6.61 -8.08 28.45
C VAL A 293 5.79 -7.31 29.50
N GLN A 294 5.13 -6.22 29.08
CA GLN A 294 4.36 -5.36 29.97
C GLN A 294 2.88 -5.78 30.04
N PRO A 295 2.32 -6.05 31.23
CA PRO A 295 0.94 -6.58 31.37
C PRO A 295 -0.18 -5.69 30.83
N ASN A 296 0.01 -4.36 30.82
CA ASN A 296 -0.97 -3.40 30.28
C ASN A 296 -1.01 -3.40 28.74
N ILE A 297 0.11 -3.73 28.09
CA ILE A 297 0.22 -3.83 26.63
C ILE A 297 -0.16 -5.23 26.14
N ALA A 298 0.02 -6.25 26.99
CA ALA A 298 -0.22 -7.64 26.66
C ALA A 298 -1.67 -7.88 26.18
N LEU A 299 -1.78 -8.32 24.92
CA LEU A 299 -2.99 -8.89 24.35
C LEU A 299 -3.19 -10.30 24.93
N ARG A 300 -4.40 -10.58 25.42
CA ARG A 300 -4.70 -11.86 26.10
C ARG A 300 -4.79 -13.05 25.14
N ALA A 301 -5.39 -12.82 23.98
CA ALA A 301 -5.59 -13.82 22.95
C ALA A 301 -5.69 -13.11 21.59
N PRO A 302 -5.25 -13.76 20.49
CA PRO A 302 -5.42 -13.20 19.16
C PRO A 302 -6.91 -13.06 18.82
N ASP A 303 -7.25 -12.00 18.07
CA ASP A 303 -8.58 -11.77 17.52
C ASP A 303 -8.59 -12.16 16.04
N ASP A 304 -9.31 -13.23 15.68
CA ASP A 304 -9.40 -13.71 14.30
C ASP A 304 -10.15 -12.73 13.37
N GLY A 305 -10.91 -11.78 13.94
CA GLY A 305 -11.54 -10.69 13.20
C GLY A 305 -10.58 -9.54 12.85
N ALA A 306 -9.43 -9.45 13.50
CA ALA A 306 -8.46 -8.39 13.26
C ALA A 306 -7.72 -8.59 11.92
N ALA A 307 -7.35 -7.47 11.29
CA ALA A 307 -6.50 -7.49 10.10
C ALA A 307 -5.01 -7.68 10.46
N ASP A 308 -4.61 -7.21 11.64
CA ASP A 308 -3.23 -7.18 12.11
C ASP A 308 -3.11 -7.89 13.46
N LEU A 309 -2.00 -8.60 13.65
CA LEU A 309 -1.59 -9.19 14.93
C LEU A 309 -0.12 -8.86 15.17
N VAL A 310 0.17 -8.14 16.26
CA VAL A 310 1.54 -7.84 16.70
C VAL A 310 1.95 -8.83 17.79
N ILE A 311 3.15 -9.40 17.67
CA ILE A 311 3.65 -10.49 18.51
C ILE A 311 5.04 -10.13 19.03
N TYR A 312 5.25 -10.26 20.33
CA TYR A 312 6.59 -10.31 20.93
C TYR A 312 7.14 -11.74 20.85
N LEU A 313 8.09 -11.97 19.94
CA LEU A 313 8.56 -13.31 19.57
C LEU A 313 9.18 -14.09 20.74
N PRO A 314 10.02 -13.50 21.63
CA PRO A 314 10.59 -14.24 22.75
C PRO A 314 9.57 -14.71 23.80
N GLY A 315 8.34 -14.19 23.79
CA GLY A 315 7.32 -14.53 24.78
C GLY A 315 6.67 -15.91 24.60
N ALA A 316 6.78 -16.51 23.40
CA ALA A 316 6.28 -17.84 23.10
C ALA A 316 7.03 -18.47 21.92
N GLN A 317 6.59 -19.63 21.43
CA GLN A 317 7.14 -20.30 20.23
C GLN A 317 6.09 -20.56 19.14
N GLY A 318 4.83 -20.17 19.38
CA GLY A 318 3.77 -20.32 18.40
C GLY A 318 2.43 -19.75 18.85
N VAL A 319 1.54 -19.53 17.88
CA VAL A 319 0.16 -19.07 18.08
C VAL A 319 -0.71 -19.60 16.94
N ARG A 320 -1.99 -19.88 17.22
CA ARG A 320 -3.01 -20.08 16.19
C ARG A 320 -3.77 -18.77 15.97
N TRP A 321 -3.85 -18.31 14.72
CA TRP A 321 -4.60 -17.13 14.33
C TRP A 321 -5.18 -17.32 12.92
N ARG A 322 -6.47 -17.02 12.74
CA ARG A 322 -7.23 -17.17 11.49
C ARG A 322 -7.06 -18.55 10.87
N GLU A 323 -7.29 -19.58 11.68
CA GLU A 323 -7.14 -21.00 11.32
C GLU A 323 -5.74 -21.40 10.83
N THR A 324 -4.74 -20.56 11.06
CA THR A 324 -3.34 -20.82 10.70
C THR A 324 -2.51 -20.97 11.97
N ASP A 325 -1.79 -22.09 12.06
CA ASP A 325 -0.80 -22.31 13.11
C ASP A 325 0.54 -21.68 12.69
N PHE A 326 1.00 -20.70 13.47
CA PHE A 326 2.30 -20.04 13.33
C PHE A 326 3.25 -20.54 14.40
N HIS A 327 4.47 -20.87 14.03
CA HIS A 327 5.55 -21.23 14.95
C HIS A 327 6.82 -20.46 14.60
N TRP A 328 7.61 -20.11 15.60
CA TRP A 328 8.86 -19.39 15.34
C TRP A 328 9.98 -19.80 16.27
N GLN A 329 11.21 -19.58 15.79
CA GLN A 329 12.42 -19.79 16.57
C GLN A 329 13.51 -18.80 16.17
N ALA A 330 14.35 -18.41 17.12
CA ALA A 330 15.50 -17.55 16.86
C ALA A 330 16.61 -18.36 16.17
N ILE A 331 17.22 -17.77 15.13
CA ILE A 331 18.39 -18.32 14.42
C ILE A 331 19.44 -17.20 14.31
N GLY A 332 20.40 -17.19 15.23
CA GLY A 332 21.38 -16.09 15.33
C GLY A 332 20.67 -14.77 15.64
N HIS A 333 20.83 -13.76 14.77
CA HIS A 333 20.15 -12.46 14.88
C HIS A 333 18.82 -12.39 14.10
N ASN A 334 18.41 -13.50 13.49
CA ASN A 334 17.21 -13.61 12.66
C ASN A 334 16.16 -14.50 13.33
N TRP A 335 14.96 -14.53 12.75
CA TRP A 335 13.89 -15.43 13.17
C TRP A 335 13.46 -16.33 12.02
N GLN A 336 13.26 -17.61 12.29
CA GLN A 336 12.56 -18.50 11.36
C GLN A 336 11.10 -18.56 11.76
N LEU A 337 10.21 -18.28 10.81
CA LEU A 337 8.77 -18.36 10.95
C LEU A 337 8.24 -19.52 10.09
N LEU A 338 7.50 -20.43 10.71
CA LEU A 338 6.74 -21.49 10.07
C LEU A 338 5.25 -21.10 10.12
N ALA A 339 4.58 -21.08 8.97
CA ALA A 339 3.14 -20.86 8.86
C ALA A 339 2.55 -22.00 8.02
N GLY A 340 1.77 -22.89 8.64
CA GLY A 340 1.35 -24.14 8.00
C GLY A 340 2.56 -24.94 7.49
N ASN A 341 2.68 -25.10 6.16
CA ASN A 341 3.79 -25.80 5.51
C ASN A 341 4.89 -24.88 4.98
N GLN A 342 4.77 -23.56 5.13
CA GLN A 342 5.72 -22.59 4.59
C GLN A 342 6.70 -22.11 5.66
N VAL A 343 7.99 -22.09 5.31
CA VAL A 343 9.07 -21.55 6.15
C VAL A 343 9.57 -20.25 5.56
N ALA A 344 9.73 -19.22 6.39
CA ALA A 344 10.29 -17.92 6.03
C ALA A 344 11.37 -17.49 7.03
N LEU A 345 12.38 -16.77 6.54
CA LEU A 345 13.42 -16.16 7.36
C LEU A 345 13.11 -14.65 7.50
N LEU A 346 12.92 -14.20 8.73
CA LEU A 346 12.74 -12.79 9.09
C LEU A 346 14.10 -12.22 9.50
N GLN A 347 14.47 -11.08 8.91
CA GLN A 347 15.79 -10.46 9.08
C GLN A 347 15.67 -9.06 9.69
N PRO A 348 15.64 -8.91 11.03
CA PRO A 348 15.42 -7.62 11.68
C PRO A 348 16.47 -6.54 11.37
N GLN A 349 17.65 -6.93 10.90
CA GLN A 349 18.76 -6.03 10.57
C GLN A 349 18.86 -5.67 9.07
N ALA A 350 17.98 -6.23 8.23
CA ALA A 350 17.95 -5.90 6.81
C ALA A 350 17.39 -4.48 6.59
N ASP A 351 17.56 -3.95 5.39
CA ASP A 351 16.99 -2.66 5.01
C ASP A 351 15.45 -2.69 5.17
N PRO A 352 14.79 -1.56 5.54
CA PRO A 352 13.34 -1.51 5.78
C PRO A 352 12.49 -2.23 4.71
N LEU A 353 12.84 -2.06 3.44
CA LEU A 353 12.14 -2.68 2.30
C LEU A 353 12.23 -4.21 2.25
N GLU A 354 13.25 -4.79 2.87
CA GLU A 354 13.53 -6.23 2.91
C GLU A 354 13.00 -6.91 4.19
N ARG A 355 12.57 -6.12 5.19
CA ARG A 355 12.05 -6.60 6.48
C ARG A 355 10.61 -7.13 6.43
N GLY A 356 10.07 -7.35 5.23
CA GLY A 356 8.71 -7.85 5.00
C GLY A 356 8.69 -9.08 4.10
N VAL A 357 8.12 -10.19 4.57
CA VAL A 357 7.95 -11.44 3.80
C VAL A 357 6.49 -11.75 3.54
N THR A 358 6.22 -12.38 2.40
CA THR A 358 4.87 -12.83 2.03
C THR A 358 4.73 -14.32 2.27
N LEU A 359 3.72 -14.69 3.06
CA LEU A 359 3.32 -16.06 3.33
C LEU A 359 2.07 -16.36 2.50
N LYS A 360 2.15 -17.33 1.59
CA LYS A 360 1.05 -17.73 0.70
C LYS A 360 0.51 -19.08 1.17
N LEU A 361 -0.63 -19.06 1.84
CA LEU A 361 -1.31 -20.26 2.33
C LEU A 361 -2.52 -20.56 1.42
N PRO A 362 -3.10 -21.77 1.47
CA PRO A 362 -4.16 -22.18 0.55
C PRO A 362 -5.41 -21.29 0.54
N HIS A 363 -5.73 -20.63 1.65
CA HIS A 363 -6.98 -19.87 1.82
C HIS A 363 -6.78 -18.42 2.28
N THR A 364 -5.53 -18.03 2.56
CA THR A 364 -5.18 -16.69 3.06
C THR A 364 -3.74 -16.36 2.67
N GLN A 365 -3.48 -15.10 2.36
CA GLN A 365 -2.12 -14.58 2.25
C GLN A 365 -1.82 -13.72 3.48
N PHE A 366 -0.62 -13.83 4.03
CA PHE A 366 -0.15 -12.96 5.11
C PHE A 366 1.09 -12.18 4.66
N ARG A 367 1.20 -10.92 5.11
CA ARG A 367 2.48 -10.22 5.17
C ARG A 367 2.99 -10.25 6.59
N ALA A 368 4.25 -10.60 6.73
CA ALA A 368 4.96 -10.62 8.00
C ALA A 368 6.05 -9.55 7.96
N PHE A 369 6.01 -8.59 8.88
CA PHE A 369 7.01 -7.54 9.05
C PHE A 369 7.74 -7.73 10.37
N VAL A 370 9.05 -7.44 10.40
CA VAL A 370 9.86 -7.64 11.60
C VAL A 370 10.62 -6.37 12.00
N SER A 371 10.62 -6.08 13.29
CA SER A 371 11.45 -5.03 13.92
C SER A 371 11.98 -5.58 15.25
N GLY A 372 13.30 -5.72 15.36
CA GLY A 372 13.95 -6.34 16.52
C GLY A 372 13.37 -7.72 16.88
N ALA A 373 12.76 -7.80 18.06
CA ALA A 373 12.11 -9.01 18.59
C ALA A 373 10.59 -9.07 18.33
N TYR A 374 10.04 -8.13 17.55
CA TYR A 374 8.61 -8.00 17.29
C TYR A 374 8.26 -8.35 15.86
N LEU A 375 7.11 -8.99 15.70
CA LEU A 375 6.53 -9.42 14.42
C LEU A 375 5.14 -8.82 14.27
N LEU A 376 4.86 -8.20 13.13
CA LEU A 376 3.50 -7.87 12.71
C LEU A 376 3.08 -8.84 11.62
N LEU A 377 2.01 -9.59 11.87
CA LEU A 377 1.31 -10.38 10.85
C LEU A 377 0.10 -9.59 10.38
N ARG A 378 0.03 -9.31 9.09
CA ARG A 378 -1.11 -8.68 8.42
C ARG A 378 -1.77 -9.69 7.49
N ALA A 379 -3.03 -10.00 7.74
CA ALA A 379 -3.82 -10.78 6.81
C ALA A 379 -4.11 -9.95 5.54
N GLN A 380 -3.68 -10.45 4.40
CA GLN A 380 -4.06 -9.91 3.10
C GLN A 380 -5.29 -10.67 2.62
N THR A 381 -6.44 -10.01 2.68
CA THR A 381 -7.61 -10.43 1.91
C THR A 381 -7.43 -9.95 0.47
N SER A 382 -7.27 -10.88 -0.47
CA SER A 382 -7.36 -10.51 -1.88
C SER A 382 -8.77 -9.96 -2.15
N PRO A 383 -8.93 -8.86 -2.90
CA PRO A 383 -10.24 -8.42 -3.38
C PRO A 383 -11.01 -9.56 -4.04
N HIS A 384 -10.30 -10.48 -4.72
CA HIS A 384 -10.91 -11.66 -5.32
C HIS A 384 -11.43 -12.64 -4.28
N ASP A 385 -10.66 -12.95 -3.24
CA ASP A 385 -11.08 -13.87 -2.17
C ASP A 385 -12.29 -13.31 -1.40
N GLU A 386 -12.31 -12.00 -1.17
CA GLU A 386 -13.43 -11.34 -0.52
C GLU A 386 -14.69 -11.35 -1.40
N LEU A 387 -14.55 -11.15 -2.71
CA LEU A 387 -15.64 -11.31 -3.66
C LEU A 387 -16.17 -12.74 -3.71
N VAL A 388 -15.28 -13.73 -3.75
CA VAL A 388 -15.62 -15.16 -3.70
C VAL A 388 -16.41 -15.48 -2.43
N ARG A 389 -15.92 -15.02 -1.28
CA ARG A 389 -16.58 -15.20 0.02
C ARG A 389 -17.97 -14.58 0.04
N LEU A 390 -18.10 -13.34 -0.45
CA LEU A 390 -19.36 -12.60 -0.48
C LEU A 390 -20.38 -13.22 -1.47
N VAL A 391 -19.94 -13.69 -2.65
CA VAL A 391 -20.83 -14.41 -3.59
C VAL A 391 -21.31 -15.72 -2.98
N SER A 392 -20.40 -16.49 -2.36
CA SER A 392 -20.73 -17.76 -1.72
C SER A 392 -21.74 -17.56 -0.59
N LEU A 393 -21.54 -16.56 0.28
CA LEU A 393 -22.52 -16.15 1.29
C LEU A 393 -23.83 -15.68 0.64
N GLY A 394 -23.73 -14.95 -0.48
CA GLY A 394 -24.85 -14.47 -1.27
C GLY A 394 -25.80 -15.56 -1.75
N ARG A 395 -25.31 -16.79 -2.01
CA ARG A 395 -26.16 -17.96 -2.33
C ARG A 395 -27.10 -18.31 -1.20
N ALA A 396 -26.56 -18.39 0.02
CA ALA A 396 -27.35 -18.69 1.20
C ALA A 396 -28.36 -17.56 1.46
N VAL A 397 -27.91 -16.30 1.39
CA VAL A 397 -28.81 -15.14 1.56
C VAL A 397 -29.91 -15.13 0.49
N SER A 398 -29.57 -15.45 -0.76
CA SER A 398 -30.54 -15.53 -1.85
C SER A 398 -31.61 -16.59 -1.58
N LEU A 399 -31.26 -17.76 -1.05
CA LEU A 399 -32.24 -18.78 -0.67
C LEU A 399 -33.13 -18.29 0.47
N LEU A 400 -32.56 -17.66 1.50
CA LEU A 400 -33.31 -17.11 2.63
C LEU A 400 -34.28 -15.97 2.22
N LEU A 401 -34.05 -15.33 1.07
CA LEU A 401 -34.92 -14.27 0.55
C LEU A 401 -35.98 -14.77 -0.44
N ASP A 402 -35.95 -16.04 -0.83
CA ASP A 402 -36.93 -16.65 -1.72
C ASP A 402 -38.31 -16.69 -1.03
N PRO A 403 -39.35 -16.05 -1.60
CA PRO A 403 -40.69 -16.05 -1.00
C PRO A 403 -41.41 -17.40 -1.11
N ALA A 404 -40.89 -18.36 -1.89
CA ALA A 404 -41.51 -19.65 -2.11
C ALA A 404 -41.87 -20.37 -0.79
N GLU A 405 -43.02 -21.04 -0.80
CA GLU A 405 -43.58 -21.76 0.35
C GLU A 405 -43.62 -20.92 1.64
N SER A 406 -43.99 -19.64 1.51
CA SER A 406 -44.01 -18.68 2.63
C SER A 406 -42.63 -18.55 3.30
N TYR A 407 -41.60 -18.25 2.51
CA TYR A 407 -40.21 -18.13 2.95
C TYR A 407 -39.68 -19.38 3.67
N ALA A 408 -39.88 -20.57 3.08
CA ALA A 408 -39.52 -21.84 3.70
C ALA A 408 -38.03 -21.91 4.12
N ALA A 409 -37.10 -21.51 3.25
CA ALA A 409 -35.67 -21.46 3.56
C ALA A 409 -35.36 -20.54 4.75
N LEU A 410 -36.00 -19.37 4.84
CA LEU A 410 -35.81 -18.45 5.96
C LEU A 410 -36.31 -19.04 7.28
N ARG A 411 -37.50 -19.67 7.25
CA ARG A 411 -38.07 -20.35 8.42
C ARG A 411 -37.18 -21.51 8.86
N LEU A 412 -36.65 -22.29 7.91
CA LEU A 412 -35.69 -23.36 8.15
C LEU A 412 -34.39 -22.84 8.77
N GLY A 413 -33.79 -21.79 8.20
CA GLY A 413 -32.57 -21.18 8.75
C GLY A 413 -32.77 -20.68 10.20
N ARG A 414 -33.95 -20.11 10.50
CA ARG A 414 -34.29 -19.73 11.88
C ARG A 414 -34.46 -20.94 12.81
N ALA A 415 -35.11 -22.01 12.35
CA ALA A 415 -35.22 -23.25 13.12
C ALA A 415 -33.83 -23.87 13.38
N ALA A 416 -32.94 -23.88 12.39
CA ALA A 416 -31.58 -24.36 12.54
C ALA A 416 -30.80 -23.52 13.57
N ALA A 417 -30.93 -22.19 13.53
CA ALA A 417 -30.31 -21.31 14.52
C ALA A 417 -30.86 -21.54 15.95
N GLN A 418 -32.17 -21.80 16.10
CA GLN A 418 -32.75 -22.19 17.40
C GLN A 418 -32.23 -23.55 17.86
N LEU A 419 -32.15 -24.53 16.97
CA LEU A 419 -31.65 -25.86 17.29
C LEU A 419 -30.18 -25.83 17.74
N LEU A 420 -29.33 -25.08 17.05
CA LEU A 420 -27.91 -24.92 17.38
C LEU A 420 -27.69 -24.20 18.72
N ARG A 421 -28.56 -23.23 19.05
CA ARG A 421 -28.43 -22.41 20.26
C ARG A 421 -29.08 -23.04 21.49
N ASP A 422 -30.31 -23.51 21.32
CA ASP A 422 -31.21 -23.88 22.41
C ASP A 422 -31.48 -25.40 22.45
N GLY A 423 -30.96 -26.17 21.48
CA GLY A 423 -31.16 -27.62 21.38
C GLY A 423 -32.59 -28.02 20.99
N ARG A 424 -33.48 -27.07 20.68
CA ARG A 424 -34.89 -27.30 20.34
C ARG A 424 -35.41 -26.26 19.36
N VAL A 425 -36.45 -26.63 18.61
CA VAL A 425 -37.15 -25.75 17.66
C VAL A 425 -38.53 -25.38 18.22
N ASP A 426 -38.83 -24.08 18.28
CA ASP A 426 -40.18 -23.58 18.55
C ASP A 426 -40.94 -23.44 17.22
N SER A 427 -41.53 -24.54 16.76
CA SER A 427 -42.25 -24.59 15.48
C SER A 427 -43.48 -23.68 15.44
N GLY A 428 -44.08 -23.36 16.60
CA GLY A 428 -45.25 -22.48 16.71
C GLY A 428 -44.96 -21.04 16.26
N SER A 429 -43.74 -20.55 16.48
CA SER A 429 -43.31 -19.21 16.04
C SER A 429 -42.71 -19.16 14.63
N LEU A 430 -42.67 -20.31 13.93
CA LEU A 430 -42.06 -20.50 12.60
C LEU A 430 -43.04 -21.11 11.59
N THR A 431 -44.34 -20.85 11.74
CA THR A 431 -45.39 -21.29 10.82
C THR A 431 -45.41 -20.46 9.53
N ALA A 432 -46.08 -20.97 8.48
CA ALA A 432 -46.30 -20.21 7.24
C ALA A 432 -47.01 -18.86 7.49
N SER A 433 -48.00 -18.83 8.38
CA SER A 433 -48.69 -17.58 8.76
C SER A 433 -47.76 -16.56 9.41
N SER A 434 -46.77 -17.01 10.19
CA SER A 434 -45.77 -16.14 10.81
C SER A 434 -44.84 -15.45 9.80
N ALA A 435 -44.74 -15.98 8.57
CA ALA A 435 -43.90 -15.43 7.51
C ALA A 435 -44.50 -14.23 6.79
N ALA A 436 -45.80 -13.94 6.99
CA ALA A 436 -46.45 -12.76 6.40
C ALA A 436 -45.74 -11.45 6.77
N LYS A 437 -45.12 -11.40 7.97
CA LYS A 437 -44.31 -10.25 8.42
C LYS A 437 -43.09 -9.97 7.54
N TYR A 438 -42.55 -10.99 6.85
CA TYR A 438 -41.39 -10.83 5.97
C TYR A 438 -41.77 -10.14 4.67
N ALA A 439 -42.96 -10.45 4.13
CA ALA A 439 -43.50 -9.76 2.96
C ALA A 439 -43.79 -8.27 3.23
N LEU A 440 -44.14 -7.93 4.47
CA LEU A 440 -44.39 -6.55 4.91
C LEU A 440 -43.11 -5.76 5.28
N ALA A 441 -41.97 -6.45 5.47
CA ALA A 441 -40.71 -5.80 5.80
C ALA A 441 -40.16 -5.03 4.59
N SER A 442 -39.46 -3.91 4.86
CA SER A 442 -38.76 -3.20 3.77
C SER A 442 -37.69 -4.11 3.14
N PRO A 443 -37.42 -3.99 1.83
CA PRO A 443 -36.43 -4.84 1.15
C PRO A 443 -35.06 -4.81 1.83
N THR A 444 -34.61 -3.63 2.27
CA THR A 444 -33.34 -3.46 2.99
C THR A 444 -33.35 -4.16 4.35
N ALA A 445 -34.43 -4.03 5.13
CA ALA A 445 -34.53 -4.67 6.44
C ALA A 445 -34.53 -6.20 6.32
N LEU A 446 -35.27 -6.73 5.33
CA LEU A 446 -35.32 -8.17 5.06
C LEU A 446 -33.96 -8.70 4.60
N MET A 447 -33.26 -7.97 3.70
CA MET A 447 -31.90 -8.31 3.25
C MET A 447 -30.91 -8.37 4.42
N CYS A 448 -30.89 -7.32 5.27
CA CYS A 448 -30.02 -7.30 6.46
C CYS A 448 -30.33 -8.44 7.42
N PHE A 449 -31.61 -8.76 7.61
CA PHE A 449 -32.04 -9.87 8.47
C PHE A 449 -31.60 -11.23 7.92
N ALA A 450 -31.81 -11.47 6.62
CA ALA A 450 -31.39 -12.71 5.95
C ALA A 450 -29.86 -12.86 5.96
N ARG A 451 -29.11 -11.79 5.68
CA ARG A 451 -27.64 -11.78 5.73
C ARG A 451 -27.11 -12.16 7.10
N LYS A 452 -27.56 -11.48 8.16
CA LYS A 452 -27.17 -11.81 9.54
C LYS A 452 -27.49 -13.26 9.91
N GLY A 453 -28.64 -13.77 9.44
CA GLY A 453 -29.01 -15.16 9.62
C GLY A 453 -28.05 -16.14 8.93
N ALA A 454 -27.70 -15.88 7.67
CA ALA A 454 -26.76 -16.69 6.91
C ALA A 454 -25.35 -16.67 7.54
N GLU A 455 -24.84 -15.49 7.91
CA GLU A 455 -23.53 -15.33 8.56
C GLU A 455 -23.47 -16.11 9.87
N ALA A 456 -24.50 -16.00 10.71
CA ALA A 456 -24.57 -16.74 11.97
C ALA A 456 -24.62 -18.26 11.76
N LEU A 457 -25.40 -18.73 10.78
CA LEU A 457 -25.44 -20.16 10.45
C LEU A 457 -24.09 -20.66 9.94
N CYS A 458 -23.42 -19.93 9.04
CA CYS A 458 -22.10 -20.29 8.55
C CYS A 458 -21.09 -20.35 9.70
N ALA A 459 -21.08 -19.35 10.59
CA ALA A 459 -20.17 -19.32 11.74
C ALA A 459 -20.38 -20.50 12.69
N HIS A 460 -21.63 -20.84 13.01
CA HIS A 460 -21.93 -21.97 13.89
C HIS A 460 -21.69 -23.34 13.24
N LEU A 461 -21.81 -23.43 11.92
CA LEU A 461 -21.71 -24.68 11.17
C LEU A 461 -20.33 -24.91 10.54
N ALA A 462 -19.44 -23.91 10.54
CA ALA A 462 -18.05 -24.02 10.05
C ALA A 462 -17.21 -25.14 10.72
N PRO A 463 -17.43 -25.53 11.99
CA PRO A 463 -16.72 -26.68 12.55
C PRO A 463 -17.23 -28.04 12.05
N HIS A 464 -18.38 -28.08 11.36
CA HIS A 464 -19.08 -29.32 10.99
C HIS A 464 -18.87 -29.64 9.51
N ASN A 465 -18.70 -30.93 9.17
CA ASN A 465 -18.63 -31.34 7.76
C ASN A 465 -19.99 -31.25 7.05
N ALA A 466 -19.98 -31.32 5.71
CA ALA A 466 -21.17 -31.21 4.86
C ALA A 466 -22.33 -32.14 5.29
N GLN A 467 -22.03 -33.38 5.70
CA GLN A 467 -23.06 -34.32 6.14
C GLN A 467 -23.69 -33.90 7.47
N ALA A 468 -22.88 -33.46 8.43
CA ALA A 468 -23.36 -32.96 9.72
C ALA A 468 -24.19 -31.67 9.57
N ILE A 469 -23.82 -30.79 8.63
CA ILE A 469 -24.63 -29.61 8.28
C ILE A 469 -26.01 -30.05 7.80
N LEU A 470 -26.04 -30.98 6.85
CA LEU A 470 -27.26 -31.50 6.27
C LEU A 470 -28.16 -32.17 7.33
N ASP A 471 -27.58 -32.97 8.21
CA ASP A 471 -28.31 -33.65 9.28
C ASP A 471 -28.92 -32.63 10.28
N THR A 472 -28.20 -31.56 10.60
CA THR A 472 -28.72 -30.46 11.42
C THR A 472 -29.88 -29.76 10.74
N LEU A 473 -29.79 -29.43 9.44
CA LEU A 473 -30.91 -28.81 8.71
C LEU A 473 -32.10 -29.75 8.58
N ARG A 474 -31.90 -31.04 8.35
CA ARG A 474 -32.97 -32.07 8.35
C ARG A 474 -33.66 -32.18 9.71
N ALA A 475 -32.89 -32.09 10.80
CA ALA A 475 -33.43 -32.07 12.15
C ALA A 475 -34.27 -30.81 12.41
N ALA A 476 -33.85 -29.66 11.88
CA ALA A 476 -34.58 -28.40 11.97
C ALA A 476 -35.83 -28.34 11.06
N ALA A 477 -35.80 -29.02 9.91
CA ALA A 477 -36.91 -29.07 8.95
C ALA A 477 -38.08 -29.92 9.46
N ARG A 478 -37.78 -31.02 10.17
CA ARG A 478 -38.78 -31.99 10.69
C ARG A 478 -39.92 -31.33 11.49
N PRO A 479 -39.67 -30.50 12.52
CA PRO A 479 -40.73 -29.82 13.28
C PRO A 479 -41.56 -28.82 12.46
N LEU A 480 -41.03 -28.34 11.33
CA LEU A 480 -41.72 -27.39 10.46
C LEU A 480 -42.56 -28.07 9.36
N GLY A 481 -42.46 -29.39 9.22
CA GLY A 481 -43.09 -30.14 8.13
C GLY A 481 -42.52 -29.81 6.75
N LEU A 482 -41.30 -29.26 6.68
CA LEU A 482 -40.58 -29.02 5.42
C LEU A 482 -39.83 -30.29 5.02
N THR A 483 -39.84 -30.65 3.74
CA THR A 483 -39.22 -31.88 3.24
C THR A 483 -38.32 -31.65 2.02
N GLY A 484 -37.11 -32.22 2.07
CA GLY A 484 -36.26 -32.66 0.95
C GLY A 484 -35.57 -31.60 0.09
N THR A 485 -36.28 -30.56 -0.36
CA THR A 485 -35.72 -29.62 -1.34
C THR A 485 -34.99 -28.45 -0.67
N TRP A 486 -35.50 -27.98 0.47
CA TRP A 486 -34.99 -26.77 1.13
C TRP A 486 -33.82 -27.04 2.07
N ASP A 487 -33.84 -28.16 2.77
CA ASP A 487 -32.74 -28.64 3.61
C ASP A 487 -31.52 -28.98 2.78
N ASP A 488 -31.67 -29.72 1.67
CA ASP A 488 -30.55 -30.03 0.78
C ASP A 488 -29.98 -28.74 0.14
N ARG A 489 -30.83 -27.83 -0.38
CA ARG A 489 -30.37 -26.56 -1.00
C ARG A 489 -29.67 -25.64 0.00
N LEU A 490 -30.26 -25.44 1.18
CA LEU A 490 -29.68 -24.57 2.20
C LEU A 490 -28.42 -25.19 2.79
N ALA A 491 -28.36 -26.51 2.96
CA ALA A 491 -27.16 -27.21 3.41
C ALA A 491 -26.02 -27.03 2.42
N GLY A 492 -26.29 -27.22 1.12
CA GLY A 492 -25.31 -27.01 0.05
C GLY A 492 -24.80 -25.58 0.01
N ALA A 493 -25.69 -24.58 0.11
CA ALA A 493 -25.29 -23.17 0.11
C ALA A 493 -24.46 -22.79 1.36
N ILE A 494 -24.79 -23.34 2.53
CA ILE A 494 -24.01 -23.12 3.75
C ILE A 494 -22.65 -23.83 3.66
N ASP A 495 -22.59 -25.04 3.14
CA ASP A 495 -21.32 -25.77 2.96
C ASP A 495 -20.37 -25.04 2.00
N VAL A 496 -20.91 -24.50 0.90
CA VAL A 496 -20.14 -23.64 -0.03
C VAL A 496 -19.65 -22.38 0.67
N ALA A 497 -20.52 -21.68 1.40
CA ALA A 497 -20.15 -20.46 2.11
C ALA A 497 -19.15 -20.68 3.26
N ALA A 498 -19.22 -21.83 3.95
CA ALA A 498 -18.39 -22.15 5.11
C ALA A 498 -17.07 -22.86 4.75
N HIS A 499 -17.06 -23.72 3.71
CA HIS A 499 -15.94 -24.64 3.45
C HIS A 499 -15.43 -24.66 2.02
N ARG A 500 -16.27 -24.34 1.02
CA ARG A 500 -15.98 -24.60 -0.40
C ARG A 500 -16.30 -23.38 -1.25
N TRP A 501 -15.61 -22.29 -0.97
CA TRP A 501 -15.68 -21.04 -1.69
C TRP A 501 -15.68 -21.25 -3.22
N GLU A 502 -16.60 -20.57 -3.92
CA GLU A 502 -16.75 -20.68 -5.37
C GLU A 502 -15.50 -20.21 -6.12
N ASP A 503 -15.15 -20.86 -7.23
CA ASP A 503 -14.10 -20.37 -8.12
C ASP A 503 -14.68 -19.29 -9.04
N LEU A 504 -14.23 -18.05 -8.88
CA LEU A 504 -14.65 -16.94 -9.73
C LEU A 504 -13.65 -16.76 -10.88
N PRO A 505 -14.13 -16.57 -12.13
CA PRO A 505 -13.23 -16.31 -13.25
C PRO A 505 -12.46 -14.99 -13.04
N PRO A 506 -11.31 -14.81 -13.73
CA PRO A 506 -10.56 -13.57 -13.67
C PRO A 506 -11.42 -12.37 -14.11
N PRO A 507 -11.17 -11.18 -13.56
CA PRO A 507 -12.01 -10.01 -13.78
C PRO A 507 -12.07 -9.56 -15.24
N LEU A 508 -13.29 -9.34 -15.72
CA LEU A 508 -13.59 -8.81 -17.05
C LEU A 508 -13.63 -7.27 -17.02
N LYS A 509 -13.11 -6.65 -18.08
CA LYS A 509 -13.13 -5.19 -18.27
C LYS A 509 -14.16 -4.76 -19.32
N GLN A 510 -15.37 -5.30 -19.21
CA GLN A 510 -16.45 -5.07 -20.16
C GLN A 510 -17.61 -4.34 -19.46
N SER A 511 -18.26 -3.43 -20.18
CA SER A 511 -19.45 -2.71 -19.68
C SER A 511 -20.76 -3.46 -19.95
N ARG A 512 -20.71 -4.57 -20.67
CA ARG A 512 -21.86 -5.45 -20.91
C ARG A 512 -21.42 -6.88 -20.71
N VAL A 513 -22.03 -7.57 -19.75
CA VAL A 513 -21.65 -8.94 -19.38
C VAL A 513 -22.90 -9.79 -19.26
N HIS A 514 -22.86 -10.99 -19.85
CA HIS A 514 -23.92 -11.97 -19.70
C HIS A 514 -23.65 -12.85 -18.48
N LEU A 515 -24.63 -12.93 -17.58
CA LEU A 515 -24.59 -13.85 -16.45
C LEU A 515 -24.89 -15.28 -16.96
N PRO A 516 -24.06 -16.27 -16.60
CA PRO A 516 -24.27 -17.67 -16.98
C PRO A 516 -25.61 -18.24 -16.49
N VAL A 517 -26.23 -19.11 -17.30
CA VAL A 517 -27.52 -19.74 -16.98
C VAL A 517 -27.38 -20.89 -15.97
N ASP A 518 -26.20 -21.50 -15.91
CA ASP A 518 -25.84 -22.50 -14.88
C ASP A 518 -25.67 -21.91 -13.48
N GLY A 519 -25.79 -20.58 -13.37
CA GLY A 519 -25.68 -19.84 -12.13
C GLY A 519 -24.25 -19.56 -11.70
N SER A 520 -23.22 -19.94 -12.47
CA SER A 520 -21.83 -19.62 -12.15
C SER A 520 -21.59 -18.11 -12.06
N GLY A 521 -20.68 -17.71 -11.17
CA GLY A 521 -20.36 -16.30 -10.96
C GLY A 521 -19.43 -15.74 -12.03
N VAL A 522 -19.53 -14.44 -12.28
CA VAL A 522 -18.57 -13.66 -13.09
C VAL A 522 -17.95 -12.56 -12.25
N CYS A 523 -16.71 -12.18 -12.55
CA CYS A 523 -16.05 -11.03 -11.94
C CYS A 523 -15.85 -9.93 -12.98
N VAL A 524 -16.20 -8.69 -12.66
CA VAL A 524 -16.22 -7.55 -13.59
C VAL A 524 -15.78 -6.28 -12.87
N GLU A 525 -15.09 -5.39 -13.59
CA GLU A 525 -14.77 -4.03 -13.12
C GLU A 525 -15.99 -3.11 -13.15
N LEU A 526 -16.24 -2.38 -12.06
CA LEU A 526 -17.27 -1.34 -11.96
C LEU A 526 -16.76 -0.04 -12.59
N ARG A 527 -17.48 0.47 -13.59
CA ARG A 527 -17.17 1.73 -14.27
C ARG A 527 -18.44 2.55 -14.48
N ASP A 528 -18.29 3.87 -14.43
CA ASP A 528 -19.41 4.81 -14.54
C ASP A 528 -19.66 5.25 -16.00
N ASP A 529 -18.62 5.18 -16.84
CA ASP A 529 -18.69 5.52 -18.27
C ASP A 529 -17.91 4.50 -19.14
N PRO A 530 -18.59 3.68 -19.96
CA PRO A 530 -20.03 3.42 -19.94
C PRO A 530 -20.45 2.60 -18.70
N PRO A 531 -21.69 2.76 -18.20
CA PRO A 531 -22.17 2.05 -17.02
C PRO A 531 -22.24 0.54 -17.25
N LEU A 532 -21.92 -0.24 -16.22
CA LEU A 532 -21.96 -1.70 -16.30
C LEU A 532 -23.39 -2.20 -16.43
N SER A 533 -23.66 -3.03 -17.43
CA SER A 533 -24.94 -3.69 -17.64
C SER A 533 -24.78 -5.21 -17.62
N LEU A 534 -25.38 -5.84 -16.62
CA LEU A 534 -25.45 -7.28 -16.49
C LEU A 534 -26.71 -7.79 -17.18
N GLN A 535 -26.54 -8.68 -18.16
CA GLN A 535 -27.62 -9.30 -18.90
C GLN A 535 -27.87 -10.71 -18.42
N PHE A 536 -29.13 -11.06 -18.23
CA PHE A 536 -29.52 -12.42 -17.90
C PHE A 536 -30.88 -12.72 -18.53
N GLY A 537 -30.91 -13.70 -19.44
CA GLY A 537 -32.07 -13.94 -20.30
C GLY A 537 -32.49 -12.68 -21.06
N ALA A 538 -33.79 -12.35 -21.01
CA ALA A 538 -34.35 -11.14 -21.63
C ALA A 538 -34.25 -9.88 -20.74
N ARG A 539 -33.58 -9.96 -19.59
CA ARG A 539 -33.53 -8.87 -18.60
C ARG A 539 -32.13 -8.31 -18.45
N ALA A 540 -32.07 -7.04 -18.05
CA ALA A 540 -30.82 -6.35 -17.79
C ALA A 540 -30.90 -5.57 -16.48
N ILE A 541 -29.80 -5.60 -15.73
CA ILE A 541 -29.56 -4.76 -14.57
C ILE A 541 -28.40 -3.84 -14.91
N THR A 542 -28.57 -2.55 -14.65
CA THR A 542 -27.52 -1.55 -14.89
C THR A 542 -26.98 -1.05 -13.56
N LEU A 543 -25.67 -1.03 -13.40
CA LEU A 543 -24.95 -0.48 -12.26
C LEU A 543 -24.28 0.82 -12.68
N ARG A 544 -24.57 1.91 -11.95
CA ARG A 544 -23.95 3.22 -12.16
C ARG A 544 -23.93 3.98 -10.84
N ARG A 545 -23.14 5.04 -10.75
CA ARG A 545 -23.20 5.93 -9.59
C ARG A 545 -24.44 6.82 -9.66
N ASP A 546 -25.01 7.10 -8.50
CA ASP A 546 -26.11 8.05 -8.34
C ASP A 546 -25.60 9.49 -8.20
N PHE A 547 -26.50 10.43 -7.94
CA PHE A 547 -26.15 11.84 -7.75
C PHE A 547 -25.28 12.10 -6.50
N ARG A 548 -25.20 11.14 -5.57
CA ARG A 548 -24.34 11.17 -4.37
C ARG A 548 -23.01 10.47 -4.61
N ARG A 549 -22.72 10.04 -5.85
CA ARG A 549 -21.55 9.25 -6.23
C ARG A 549 -21.52 7.86 -5.58
N GLU A 550 -22.66 7.36 -5.10
CA GLU A 550 -22.79 6.01 -4.55
C GLU A 550 -23.24 5.04 -5.65
N TRP A 551 -22.74 3.81 -5.64
CA TRP A 551 -23.16 2.80 -6.60
C TRP A 551 -24.61 2.40 -6.38
N ALA A 552 -25.39 2.38 -7.44
CA ALA A 552 -26.79 1.97 -7.43
C ALA A 552 -27.06 0.91 -8.50
N VAL A 553 -27.88 -0.05 -8.13
CA VAL A 553 -28.46 -1.09 -8.98
C VAL A 553 -29.78 -0.57 -9.54
N ILE A 554 -29.85 -0.46 -10.87
CA ILE A 554 -31.02 0.05 -11.59
C ILE A 554 -31.62 -1.09 -12.39
N MET A 555 -32.91 -1.30 -12.17
CA MET A 555 -33.70 -2.31 -12.85
C MET A 555 -34.94 -1.66 -13.47
N PRO A 556 -35.33 -2.06 -14.69
CA PRO A 556 -36.57 -1.58 -15.31
C PRO A 556 -37.78 -1.80 -14.38
N GLY A 557 -38.59 -0.76 -14.19
CA GLY A 557 -39.83 -0.82 -13.40
C GLY A 557 -39.63 -0.86 -11.87
N HIS A 558 -38.41 -0.73 -11.36
CA HIS A 558 -38.13 -0.74 -9.92
C HIS A 558 -37.40 0.53 -9.49
N ALA A 559 -37.55 0.91 -8.22
CA ALA A 559 -36.76 1.98 -7.63
C ALA A 559 -35.27 1.61 -7.60
N PRO A 560 -34.33 2.55 -7.83
CA PRO A 560 -32.91 2.30 -7.67
C PRO A 560 -32.58 1.77 -6.28
N MET A 561 -31.74 0.73 -6.22
CA MET A 561 -31.30 0.10 -4.97
C MET A 561 -29.82 0.40 -4.73
N PRO A 562 -29.40 0.78 -3.52
CA PRO A 562 -27.97 0.96 -3.23
C PRO A 562 -27.20 -0.35 -3.38
N LEU A 563 -26.02 -0.29 -3.99
CA LEU A 563 -25.08 -1.41 -4.09
C LEU A 563 -24.13 -1.38 -2.89
N HIS A 564 -24.44 -2.22 -1.89
CA HIS A 564 -23.55 -2.51 -0.78
C HIS A 564 -22.48 -3.54 -1.16
N ASP A 565 -21.66 -3.95 -0.20
CA ASP A 565 -20.67 -5.03 -0.34
C ASP A 565 -21.32 -6.38 -0.72
N LEU A 566 -22.53 -6.67 -0.23
CA LEU A 566 -23.37 -7.77 -0.71
C LEU A 566 -24.81 -7.28 -0.87
N THR A 567 -25.32 -7.39 -2.11
CA THR A 567 -26.68 -7.02 -2.48
C THR A 567 -27.32 -8.18 -3.23
N VAL A 568 -28.51 -8.61 -2.82
CA VAL A 568 -29.31 -9.58 -3.58
C VAL A 568 -30.50 -8.85 -4.19
N ALA A 569 -30.43 -8.62 -5.50
CA ALA A 569 -31.50 -8.00 -6.27
C ALA A 569 -32.51 -9.07 -6.68
N ARG A 570 -33.73 -8.99 -6.14
CA ARG A 570 -34.82 -9.89 -6.52
C ARG A 570 -35.46 -9.40 -7.81
N VAL A 571 -35.44 -10.25 -8.82
CA VAL A 571 -36.05 -10.00 -10.14
C VAL A 571 -37.05 -11.14 -10.37
N PRO A 572 -38.24 -10.93 -10.96
CA PRO A 572 -39.20 -12.04 -11.08
C PRO A 572 -38.59 -13.29 -11.75
N GLY A 573 -38.55 -14.43 -11.05
CA GLY A 573 -37.96 -15.69 -11.52
C GLY A 573 -36.48 -15.90 -11.19
N PHE A 574 -35.73 -14.87 -10.77
CA PHE A 574 -34.30 -14.99 -10.45
C PHE A 574 -33.86 -13.99 -9.38
N ASN A 575 -32.97 -14.43 -8.52
CA ASN A 575 -32.22 -13.55 -7.64
C ASN A 575 -30.85 -13.28 -8.26
N VAL A 576 -30.47 -12.01 -8.38
CA VAL A 576 -29.13 -11.61 -8.81
C VAL A 576 -28.31 -11.24 -7.59
N ILE A 577 -27.27 -12.01 -7.34
CA ILE A 577 -26.30 -11.81 -6.27
C ILE A 577 -25.22 -10.87 -6.80
N LEU A 578 -24.97 -9.80 -6.07
CA LEU A 578 -24.01 -8.76 -6.40
C LEU A 578 -23.09 -8.56 -5.19
N ALA A 579 -21.86 -9.04 -5.29
CA ALA A 579 -20.81 -8.83 -4.30
C ALA A 579 -19.85 -7.76 -4.81
N ARG A 580 -19.55 -6.76 -3.99
CA ARG A 580 -18.68 -5.64 -4.34
C ARG A 580 -17.52 -5.53 -3.37
N HIS A 581 -16.32 -5.38 -3.91
CA HIS A 581 -15.13 -5.01 -3.17
C HIS A 581 -14.34 -3.94 -3.95
N GLY A 582 -14.32 -2.71 -3.43
CA GLY A 582 -13.74 -1.56 -4.14
C GLY A 582 -14.47 -1.29 -5.46
N ASP A 583 -13.71 -1.30 -6.55
CA ASP A 583 -14.18 -1.16 -7.94
C ASP A 583 -14.39 -2.50 -8.65
N TRP A 584 -14.36 -3.61 -7.91
CA TRP A 584 -14.64 -4.94 -8.46
C TRP A 584 -16.02 -5.43 -8.02
N LEU A 585 -16.72 -6.08 -8.94
CA LEU A 585 -18.02 -6.69 -8.73
C LEU A 585 -17.95 -8.16 -9.14
N ALA A 586 -18.32 -9.05 -8.23
CA ALA A 586 -18.70 -10.40 -8.59
C ALA A 586 -20.22 -10.51 -8.65
N ALA A 587 -20.73 -11.12 -9.71
CA ALA A 587 -22.16 -11.23 -9.96
C ALA A 587 -22.54 -12.65 -10.34
N ALA A 588 -23.66 -13.13 -9.81
CA ALA A 588 -24.21 -14.43 -10.15
C ALA A 588 -25.74 -14.36 -10.23
N ALA A 589 -26.33 -15.15 -11.12
CA ALA A 589 -27.78 -15.34 -11.16
C ALA A 589 -28.13 -16.65 -10.45
N GLN A 590 -29.21 -16.65 -9.70
CA GLN A 590 -29.76 -17.83 -9.06
C GLN A 590 -31.26 -17.92 -9.36
N PRO A 591 -31.74 -19.00 -9.99
CA PRO A 591 -33.17 -19.19 -10.23
C PRO A 591 -33.94 -19.26 -8.91
N THR A 592 -35.14 -18.66 -8.90
CA THR A 592 -36.10 -18.89 -7.82
C THR A 592 -36.85 -20.20 -8.09
N GLN A 593 -37.34 -20.87 -7.04
CA GLN A 593 -38.06 -22.14 -7.20
C GLN A 593 -39.29 -22.01 -8.13
N GLU A 594 -39.98 -20.86 -8.10
CA GLU A 594 -41.11 -20.56 -9.01
C GLU A 594 -40.74 -20.59 -10.51
N ALA A 595 -39.48 -20.34 -10.86
CA ALA A 595 -39.00 -20.39 -12.25
C ALA A 595 -38.51 -21.79 -12.65
N GLU A 596 -37.92 -22.55 -11.73
CA GLU A 596 -37.45 -23.93 -11.98
C GLU A 596 -38.61 -24.86 -12.39
N VAL A 597 -39.81 -24.64 -11.85
CA VAL A 597 -41.02 -25.42 -12.19
C VAL A 597 -41.55 -25.11 -13.60
N ASN A 598 -41.22 -23.96 -14.19
CA ASN A 598 -41.70 -23.55 -15.52
C ASN A 598 -40.71 -23.85 -16.67
N VAL A 599 -39.52 -24.35 -16.36
CA VAL A 599 -38.46 -24.70 -17.34
C VAL A 599 -38.27 -26.22 -17.43
N GLY A 600 -38.87 -27.00 -16.51
CA GLY A 600 -38.86 -28.46 -16.46
C GLY A 600 -39.88 -29.13 -17.37
#